data_AF-A0A9D2I5N6-F1
#
_entry.id   AF-A0A9D2I5N6-F1
#
_cell.length_a   1.000
_cell.length_b   1.000
_cell.length_c   1.000
_cell.angle_alpha   90.00
_cell.angle_beta   90.00
_cell.angle_gamma   90.00
#
_symmetry.space_group_name_H-M   'P 1'
#
loop_
_entity.id
_entity.type
_entity.pdbx_description
1 polymer ?
#
loop_
_entity_poly.entity_id
_entity_poly.type
_entity_poly.pdbx_seq_one_letter_code
_entity_poly.pdbx_strand_id
1 'polypeptide(L)'
;MAENRYVGDYPVIGIRPTIDGRRGYLKVRESLEEQTMNMAKSAAKLFTENLRYSNGEPVKVIIADTTIGRVGEAAACADKFRKAGVDITLTVTPCWCYGAETMDMDPKTIKGVWGFNGTERPGAVYLASVLA
;
A
#
# COMPACT_ATOMS: atom_id res chain seq x y z
N MET A 1 -19.95 13.95 -16.07
CA MET A 1 -19.88 12.58 -15.52
C MET A 1 -21.19 12.28 -14.82
N ALA A 2 -21.60 11.01 -14.74
CA ALA A 2 -22.89 10.67 -14.14
C ALA A 2 -22.80 10.75 -12.60
N GLU A 3 -23.92 10.99 -11.94
CA GLU A 3 -24.00 10.86 -10.48
C GLU A 3 -23.92 9.38 -10.08
N ASN A 4 -23.40 9.10 -8.88
CA ASN A 4 -23.42 7.74 -8.34
C ASN A 4 -24.88 7.27 -8.18
N ARG A 5 -25.21 6.14 -8.81
CA ARG A 5 -26.56 5.57 -8.80
C ARG A 5 -26.75 4.50 -7.73
N TYR A 6 -25.68 4.08 -7.07
CA TYR A 6 -25.70 3.04 -6.05
C TYR A 6 -25.80 3.65 -4.65
N VAL A 7 -26.31 2.87 -3.68
CA VAL A 7 -26.36 3.27 -2.28
C VAL A 7 -24.94 3.24 -1.70
N GLY A 8 -24.52 4.36 -1.08
CA GLY A 8 -23.19 4.50 -0.47
C GLY A 8 -22.16 5.13 -1.40
N ASP A 9 -20.95 5.34 -0.88
CA ASP A 9 -19.83 5.91 -1.62
C ASP A 9 -19.11 4.86 -2.48
N TYR A 10 -18.38 5.31 -3.50
CA TYR A 10 -17.53 4.42 -4.28
C TYR A 10 -16.35 3.89 -3.45
N PRO A 11 -15.91 2.64 -3.68
CA PRO A 11 -14.82 2.05 -2.93
C PRO A 11 -13.50 2.76 -3.21
N VAL A 12 -12.69 2.96 -2.17
CA VAL A 12 -11.39 3.63 -2.28
C VAL A 12 -10.26 2.61 -2.21
N ILE A 13 -9.22 2.82 -3.03
CA ILE A 13 -8.01 1.99 -3.03
C ILE A 13 -6.97 2.62 -2.11
N GLY A 14 -6.52 1.88 -1.10
CA GLY A 14 -5.44 2.25 -0.20
C GLY A 14 -4.11 1.61 -0.62
N ILE A 15 -3.03 2.38 -0.73
CA ILE A 15 -1.69 1.86 -1.05
C ILE A 15 -0.79 1.93 0.19
N ARG A 16 -0.21 0.78 0.55
CA ARG A 16 0.59 0.56 1.74
C ARG A 16 2.06 0.32 1.34
N PRO A 17 2.91 1.37 1.30
CA PRO A 17 4.34 1.21 1.04
C PRO A 17 5.03 0.59 2.26
N THR A 18 5.37 -0.71 2.22
CA THR A 18 6.09 -1.37 3.31
C THR A 18 7.59 -1.32 3.09
N ILE A 19 8.35 -1.15 4.17
CA ILE A 19 9.80 -0.95 4.14
C ILE A 19 10.50 -1.75 5.23
N ASP A 20 11.79 -2.01 5.05
CA ASP A 20 12.64 -2.52 6.14
C ASP A 20 12.70 -1.48 7.28
N GLY A 21 12.29 -1.88 8.49
CA GLY A 21 12.23 -1.01 9.65
C GLY A 21 13.60 -0.65 10.27
N ARG A 22 14.71 -1.23 9.79
CA ARG A 22 16.05 -1.03 10.37
C ARG A 22 16.60 0.36 10.05
N ARG A 23 16.76 1.16 11.10
CA ARG A 23 17.50 2.43 11.10
C ARG A 23 18.86 2.23 11.76
N GLY A 24 19.81 3.15 11.52
CA GLY A 24 21.10 3.16 12.21
C GLY A 24 22.30 3.42 11.29
N TYR A 25 23.49 2.96 11.68
CA TYR A 25 24.75 3.23 10.95
C TYR A 25 24.68 2.82 9.47
N LEU A 26 24.05 1.67 9.18
CA LEU A 26 23.91 1.14 7.82
C LEU A 26 22.82 1.84 6.99
N LYS A 27 22.01 2.72 7.61
CA LYS A 27 20.98 3.53 6.93
C LYS A 27 20.06 2.75 5.97
N VAL A 28 19.70 1.51 6.36
CA VAL A 28 18.98 0.57 5.47
C VAL A 28 17.64 1.17 5.04
N ARG A 29 16.82 1.59 6.01
CA ARG A 29 15.53 2.22 5.73
C ARG A 29 15.69 3.50 4.92
N GLU A 30 16.58 4.39 5.35
CA GLU A 30 16.80 5.70 4.74
C GLU A 30 17.19 5.58 3.26
N SER A 31 17.96 4.54 2.89
CA SER A 31 18.31 4.25 1.50
C SER A 31 17.16 3.77 0.61
N LEU A 32 16.02 3.37 1.21
CA LEU A 32 14.88 2.75 0.52
C LEU A 32 13.60 3.59 0.57
N GLU A 33 13.56 4.66 1.37
CA GLU A 33 12.37 5.50 1.55
C GLU A 33 11.83 6.02 0.21
N GLU A 34 12.71 6.63 -0.59
CA GLU A 34 12.32 7.22 -1.88
C GLU A 34 11.82 6.16 -2.86
N GLN A 35 12.56 5.06 -3.02
CA GLN A 35 12.18 3.99 -3.93
C GLN A 35 10.83 3.35 -3.52
N THR A 36 10.65 3.09 -2.23
CA THR A 36 9.42 2.47 -1.70
C THR A 36 8.22 3.40 -1.92
N MET A 37 8.36 4.68 -1.64
CA MET A 37 7.28 5.65 -1.84
C MET A 37 7.00 5.90 -3.34
N ASN A 38 8.02 5.87 -4.20
CA ASN A 38 7.86 6.00 -5.64
C ASN A 38 7.14 4.79 -6.27
N MET A 39 7.33 3.59 -5.70
CA MET A 39 6.56 2.40 -6.08
C MET A 39 5.07 2.58 -5.76
N ALA A 40 4.74 3.13 -4.58
CA ALA A 40 3.37 3.45 -4.22
C ALA A 40 2.74 4.52 -5.11
N LYS A 41 3.48 5.59 -5.43
CA LYS A 41 3.05 6.63 -6.37
C LYS A 41 2.83 6.09 -7.78
N SER A 42 3.70 5.19 -8.25
CA SER A 42 3.57 4.54 -9.56
C SER A 42 2.32 3.68 -9.63
N ALA A 43 2.04 2.89 -8.59
CA ALA A 43 0.80 2.11 -8.49
C ALA A 43 -0.44 3.02 -8.43
N ALA A 44 -0.39 4.11 -7.67
CA ALA A 44 -1.48 5.08 -7.62
C ALA A 44 -1.79 5.68 -8.99
N LYS A 45 -0.74 6.12 -9.70
CA LYS A 45 -0.84 6.66 -11.05
C LYS A 45 -1.43 5.64 -12.03
N LEU A 46 -0.95 4.39 -12.00
CA LEU A 46 -1.47 3.32 -12.85
C LEU A 46 -2.99 3.14 -12.65
N PHE A 47 -3.45 3.09 -11.40
CA PHE A 47 -4.87 2.93 -11.10
C PHE A 47 -5.70 4.16 -11.49
N THR A 48 -5.27 5.36 -11.13
CA THR A 48 -6.02 6.58 -11.46
C THR A 48 -6.07 6.84 -12.97
N GLU A 49 -5.05 6.45 -13.74
CA GLU A 49 -5.02 6.64 -15.20
C GLU A 49 -5.91 5.63 -15.93
N ASN A 50 -5.98 4.37 -15.46
CA ASN A 50 -6.57 3.26 -16.22
C ASN A 50 -7.91 2.74 -15.67
N LEU A 51 -8.23 2.99 -14.40
CA LEU A 51 -9.47 2.52 -13.80
C LEU A 51 -10.47 3.66 -13.63
N ARG A 52 -11.73 3.37 -13.91
CA ARG A 52 -12.86 4.30 -13.74
C ARG A 52 -13.95 3.62 -12.93
N TYR A 53 -14.65 4.40 -12.12
CA TYR A 53 -15.93 3.99 -11.56
C TYR A 53 -16.99 3.91 -12.67
N SER A 54 -18.14 3.32 -12.36
CA SER A 54 -19.27 3.18 -13.28
C SER A 54 -19.79 4.51 -13.83
N ASN A 55 -19.52 5.63 -13.16
CA ASN A 55 -19.90 6.97 -13.63
C ASN A 55 -18.87 7.66 -14.54
N GLY A 56 -17.73 7.01 -14.79
CA GLY A 56 -16.64 7.52 -15.62
C GLY A 56 -15.58 8.34 -14.86
N GLU A 57 -15.70 8.53 -13.55
CA GLU A 57 -14.66 9.18 -12.74
C GLU A 57 -13.47 8.25 -12.50
N PRO A 58 -12.22 8.76 -12.50
CA PRO A 58 -11.06 8.02 -12.01
C PRO A 58 -11.28 7.47 -10.62
N VAL A 59 -10.79 6.25 -10.37
CA VAL A 59 -10.84 5.66 -9.03
C VAL A 59 -10.08 6.54 -8.03
N LYS A 60 -10.59 6.65 -6.81
CA LYS A 60 -9.91 7.36 -5.73
C LYS A 60 -8.84 6.44 -5.14
N VAL A 61 -7.62 6.97 -5.03
CA VAL A 61 -6.48 6.26 -4.44
C VAL A 61 -5.90 7.08 -3.29
N ILE A 62 -5.59 6.41 -2.18
CA ILE A 62 -5.00 7.01 -0.99
C ILE A 62 -3.73 6.25 -0.63
N ILE A 63 -2.62 6.96 -0.47
CA ILE A 63 -1.35 6.38 -0.03
C ILE A 63 -1.21 6.60 1.48
N ALA A 64 -0.60 5.66 2.20
CA ALA A 64 -0.19 5.87 3.60
C ALA A 64 0.69 7.13 3.73
N ASP A 65 0.62 7.84 4.86
CA ASP A 65 1.40 9.07 5.06
C ASP A 65 2.92 8.81 5.12
N THR A 66 3.30 7.65 5.62
CA THR A 66 4.69 7.19 5.73
C THR A 66 4.84 5.81 5.14
N THR A 67 6.10 5.41 4.89
CA THR A 67 6.43 4.01 4.73
C THR A 67 6.16 3.24 6.04
N ILE A 68 5.86 1.94 5.91
CA ILE A 68 5.41 1.07 7.00
C ILE A 68 6.49 0.02 7.25
N GLY A 69 7.28 0.22 8.30
CA GLY A 69 8.31 -0.73 8.74
C GLY A 69 8.01 -1.40 10.07
N ARG A 70 7.07 -0.86 10.88
CA ARG A 70 6.65 -1.42 12.17
C ARG A 70 5.15 -1.24 12.41
N VAL A 71 4.63 -1.94 13.43
CA VAL A 71 3.19 -1.96 13.78
C VAL A 71 2.58 -0.57 14.03
N GLY A 72 3.34 0.39 14.59
CA GLY A 72 2.82 1.75 14.82
C GLY A 72 2.45 2.47 13.53
N GLU A 73 3.25 2.31 12.47
CA GLU A 73 3.00 2.88 11.15
C GLU A 73 1.86 2.13 10.44
N ALA A 74 1.77 0.81 10.64
CA ALA A 74 0.67 0.00 10.12
C ALA A 74 -0.67 0.42 10.74
N ALA A 75 -0.71 0.69 12.05
CA ALA A 75 -1.89 1.18 12.76
C ALA A 75 -2.30 2.59 12.31
N ALA A 76 -1.33 3.50 12.12
CA ALA A 76 -1.61 4.84 11.60
C ALA A 76 -2.19 4.79 10.17
N CYS A 77 -1.63 3.92 9.31
CA CYS A 77 -2.16 3.67 7.98
C CYS A 77 -3.59 3.12 8.04
N ALA A 78 -3.87 2.15 8.93
CA ALA A 78 -5.20 1.57 9.08
C ALA A 78 -6.23 2.61 9.54
N ASP A 79 -5.89 3.48 10.50
CA ASP A 79 -6.80 4.54 10.95
C ASP A 79 -7.11 5.55 9.84
N LYS A 80 -6.09 5.96 9.07
CA LYS A 80 -6.27 6.82 7.89
C LYS A 80 -7.22 6.17 6.87
N PHE A 81 -6.98 4.90 6.56
CA PHE A 81 -7.74 4.17 5.55
C PHE A 81 -9.20 3.98 5.96
N ARG A 82 -9.44 3.62 7.23
CA ARG A 82 -10.78 3.53 7.81
C ARG A 82 -11.55 4.85 7.70
N LYS A 83 -10.91 5.97 8.06
CA LYS A 83 -11.53 7.31 7.98
C LYS A 83 -11.82 7.74 6.54
N ALA A 84 -11.10 7.19 5.58
CA ALA A 84 -11.21 7.57 4.19
C ALA A 84 -12.05 6.62 3.32
N GLY A 85 -12.66 5.59 3.92
CA GLY A 85 -13.52 4.63 3.22
C GLY A 85 -12.74 3.69 2.29
N VAL A 86 -11.55 3.24 2.69
CA VAL A 86 -10.76 2.27 1.92
C VAL A 86 -11.33 0.88 2.09
N ASP A 87 -11.69 0.25 0.97
CA ASP A 87 -12.19 -1.13 0.91
C ASP A 87 -11.17 -2.09 0.29
N ILE A 88 -10.21 -1.56 -0.47
CA ILE A 88 -9.23 -2.33 -1.23
C ILE A 88 -7.84 -1.86 -0.83
N THR A 89 -6.94 -2.76 -0.46
CA THR A 89 -5.55 -2.41 -0.14
C THR A 89 -4.56 -3.09 -1.09
N LEU A 90 -3.59 -2.31 -1.57
CA LEU A 90 -2.41 -2.82 -2.26
C LEU A 90 -1.18 -2.52 -1.40
N THR A 91 -0.53 -3.56 -0.90
CA THR A 91 0.77 -3.44 -0.25
C THR A 91 1.87 -3.55 -1.28
N VAL A 92 2.82 -2.60 -1.28
CA VAL A 92 3.95 -2.58 -2.23
C VAL A 92 5.27 -2.50 -1.49
N THR A 93 6.29 -3.19 -1.97
CA THR A 93 7.65 -3.02 -1.44
C THR A 93 8.74 -3.42 -2.43
N PRO A 94 9.89 -2.71 -2.41
CA PRO A 94 11.10 -3.14 -3.08
C PRO A 94 12.00 -4.05 -2.22
N CYS A 95 11.66 -4.33 -0.95
CA CYS A 95 12.60 -4.90 0.00
C CYS A 95 11.98 -5.91 0.98
N TRP A 96 12.81 -6.45 1.88
CA TRP A 96 12.33 -7.21 3.03
C TRP A 96 11.52 -6.30 3.97
N CYS A 97 10.42 -6.82 4.52
CA CYS A 97 9.70 -6.19 5.62
C CYS A 97 9.28 -7.25 6.63
N TYR A 98 8.90 -6.84 7.84
CA TYR A 98 8.57 -7.75 8.93
C TYR A 98 7.12 -8.26 8.86
N GLY A 99 6.83 -9.09 7.84
CA GLY A 99 5.59 -9.86 7.64
C GLY A 99 4.36 -9.39 8.44
N ALA A 100 4.07 -10.09 9.55
CA ALA A 100 2.90 -9.83 10.39
C ALA A 100 2.87 -8.46 11.08
N GLU A 101 4.02 -7.81 11.31
CA GLU A 101 4.06 -6.44 11.86
C GLU A 101 3.56 -5.39 10.85
N THR A 102 3.66 -5.69 9.55
CA THR A 102 3.39 -4.73 8.47
C THR A 102 2.16 -5.09 7.62
N MET A 103 1.59 -6.27 7.80
CA MET A 103 0.44 -6.74 7.02
C MET A 103 -0.84 -5.95 7.29
N ASP A 104 -1.79 -6.00 6.36
CA ASP A 104 -3.14 -5.47 6.56
C ASP A 104 -3.97 -6.54 7.27
N MET A 105 -4.34 -6.27 8.51
CA MET A 105 -5.05 -7.21 9.38
C MET A 105 -6.57 -7.09 9.32
N ASP A 106 -7.13 -6.09 8.61
CA ASP A 106 -8.58 -5.95 8.53
C ASP A 106 -9.16 -7.10 7.70
N PRO A 107 -9.98 -8.02 8.25
CA PRO A 107 -10.49 -9.16 7.49
C PRO A 107 -11.44 -8.77 6.35
N LYS A 108 -11.95 -7.53 6.33
CA LYS A 108 -12.95 -7.08 5.36
C LYS A 108 -12.37 -6.40 4.12
N THR A 109 -11.12 -5.95 4.16
CA THR A 109 -10.48 -5.36 2.98
C THR A 109 -10.15 -6.42 1.93
N ILE A 110 -10.30 -6.08 0.65
CA ILE A 110 -9.76 -6.88 -0.46
C ILE A 110 -8.28 -6.53 -0.62
N LYS A 111 -7.38 -7.52 -0.49
CA LYS A 111 -5.94 -7.29 -0.35
C LYS A 111 -5.14 -7.83 -1.52
N GLY A 112 -4.24 -7.01 -2.04
CA GLY A 112 -3.16 -7.42 -2.94
C GLY A 112 -1.79 -7.09 -2.33
N VAL A 113 -0.77 -7.88 -2.68
CA VAL A 113 0.63 -7.60 -2.32
C VAL A 113 1.48 -7.67 -3.59
N TRP A 114 2.29 -6.64 -3.82
CA TRP A 114 3.26 -6.57 -4.90
C TRP A 114 4.67 -6.39 -4.33
N GLY A 115 5.44 -7.49 -4.32
CA GLY A 115 6.88 -7.46 -4.05
C GLY A 115 7.66 -7.24 -5.34
N PHE A 116 8.55 -6.26 -5.36
CA PHE A 116 9.44 -6.02 -6.50
C PHE A 116 10.38 -7.20 -6.73
N ASN A 117 10.46 -7.66 -7.98
CA ASN A 117 11.39 -8.71 -8.37
C ASN A 117 12.76 -8.09 -8.74
N GLY A 118 13.49 -7.69 -7.70
CA GLY A 118 14.87 -7.19 -7.79
C GLY A 118 15.82 -8.06 -6.97
N THR A 119 17.13 -7.91 -7.17
CA THR A 119 18.15 -8.73 -6.50
C THR A 119 18.78 -8.01 -5.31
N GLU A 120 18.87 -6.68 -5.34
CA GLU A 120 19.55 -5.86 -4.34
C GLU A 120 18.84 -5.90 -2.99
N ARG A 121 17.50 -6.02 -3.03
CA ARG A 121 16.66 -6.11 -1.86
C ARG A 121 15.53 -7.12 -2.11
N PRO A 122 15.19 -7.96 -1.13
CA PRO A 122 14.41 -9.16 -1.38
C PRO A 122 12.89 -8.90 -1.31
N GLY A 123 12.36 -8.06 -2.20
CA GLY A 123 10.92 -7.71 -2.26
C GLY A 123 10.02 -8.92 -2.50
N ALA A 124 10.41 -9.84 -3.38
CA ALA A 124 9.68 -11.10 -3.61
C ALA A 124 9.71 -12.06 -2.41
N VAL A 125 10.72 -11.96 -1.54
CA VAL A 125 10.79 -12.77 -0.31
C VAL A 125 9.78 -12.25 0.72
N TYR A 126 9.63 -10.93 0.85
CA TYR A 126 8.55 -10.37 1.65
C TYR A 126 7.17 -10.80 1.14
N LEU A 127 6.97 -10.76 -0.19
CA LEU A 127 5.73 -11.23 -0.82
C LEU A 127 5.39 -12.67 -0.40
N ALA A 128 6.34 -13.59 -0.48
CA ALA A 128 6.12 -14.97 -0.05
C ALA A 128 5.86 -15.08 1.46
N SER A 129 6.61 -14.32 2.28
CA SER A 129 6.50 -14.37 3.75
C SER A 129 5.17 -13.83 4.29
N VAL A 130 4.55 -12.85 3.63
CA VAL A 130 3.32 -12.22 4.12
C VAL A 130 2.05 -12.93 3.62
N LEU A 131 2.19 -13.82 2.63
CA LEU A 131 1.10 -14.65 2.09
C LEU A 131 1.04 -16.05 2.71
N ALA A 132 2.09 -16.46 3.43
CA ALA A 132 2.16 -17.72 4.15
C ALA A 132 1.42 -17.64 5.49
#